data_AF-A0A376REB3-F1
#
_entry.id   AF-A0A376REB3-F1
#
_cell.length_a   1.000
_cell.length_b   1.000
_cell.length_c   1.000
_cell.angle_alpha   90.00
_cell.angle_beta   90.00
_cell.angle_gamma   90.00
#
_symmetry.space_group_name_H-M   'P 1'
#
loop_
_entity.id
_entity.type
_entity.pdbx_description
1 polymer ?
#
loop_
_entity_poly.entity_id
_entity_poly.type
_entity_poly.pdbx_seq_one_letter_code
_entity_poly.pdbx_strand_id
1 'polypeptide(L)'
;MSEQELLDIFDARANMEAMLVSLAIARGGDEWEADVLAKAHLLSKLEACDASEKMLDEWDLRHQAFHTAIVAGCGSHYLLQMRERLFDLAARYRFIWLRRTVLSVEMLEDKHDQHQTLTAAVLARDTARASELMRQHLLTPIPIIQQAMAGN
;
A
#
# COMPACT_ATOMS: atom_id res chain seq x y z
N MET A 1 -19.78 -3.41 -9.08
CA MET A 1 -18.83 -3.83 -8.05
C MET A 1 -19.44 -5.05 -7.40
N SER A 2 -18.81 -6.22 -7.54
CA SER A 2 -19.23 -7.43 -6.79
C SER A 2 -18.20 -7.76 -5.72
N GLU A 3 -18.61 -8.54 -4.72
CA GLU A 3 -17.70 -9.06 -3.70
C GLU A 3 -16.67 -10.02 -4.31
N GLN A 4 -17.09 -10.87 -5.26
CA GLN A 4 -16.17 -11.78 -5.95
C GLN A 4 -15.09 -11.04 -6.73
N GLU A 5 -15.44 -9.95 -7.42
CA GLU A 5 -14.50 -9.09 -8.14
C GLU A 5 -13.52 -8.38 -7.18
N LEU A 6 -14.00 -7.93 -6.01
CA LEU A 6 -13.15 -7.36 -4.96
C LEU A 6 -12.09 -8.37 -4.49
N LEU A 7 -12.51 -9.57 -4.13
CA LEU A 7 -11.62 -10.61 -3.62
C LEU A 7 -10.57 -11.02 -4.65
N ASP A 8 -10.98 -11.19 -5.91
CA ASP A 8 -10.08 -11.59 -7.01
C ASP A 8 -9.01 -10.51 -7.30
N ILE A 9 -9.42 -9.24 -7.41
CA ILE A 9 -8.48 -8.13 -7.65
C ILE A 9 -7.49 -8.01 -6.49
N PHE A 10 -7.96 -8.07 -5.24
CA PHE A 10 -7.08 -7.89 -4.09
C PHE A 10 -6.17 -9.09 -3.82
N ASP A 11 -6.61 -10.31 -4.09
CA ASP A 11 -5.74 -11.50 -4.06
C ASP A 11 -4.61 -11.38 -5.10
N ALA A 12 -4.95 -11.05 -6.35
CA ALA A 12 -3.96 -10.84 -7.40
C ALA A 12 -2.95 -9.73 -7.03
N ARG A 13 -3.44 -8.62 -6.47
CA ARG A 13 -2.59 -7.51 -6.00
C ARG A 13 -1.67 -7.92 -4.86
N ALA A 14 -2.21 -8.58 -3.83
CA ALA A 14 -1.43 -8.98 -2.66
C ALA A 14 -0.29 -9.92 -3.04
N ASN A 15 -0.55 -10.91 -3.90
CA ASN A 15 0.48 -11.83 -4.40
C ASN A 15 1.52 -11.12 -5.28
N MET A 16 1.08 -10.23 -6.17
CA MET A 16 2.01 -9.48 -7.05
C MET A 16 2.90 -8.51 -6.26
N GLU A 17 2.34 -7.74 -5.33
CA GLU A 17 3.10 -6.78 -4.50
C GLU A 17 4.11 -7.52 -3.60
N ALA A 18 3.74 -8.67 -3.03
CA ALA A 18 4.67 -9.49 -2.23
C ALA A 18 5.87 -9.99 -3.05
N MET A 19 5.63 -10.51 -4.26
CA MET A 19 6.70 -10.90 -5.18
C MET A 19 7.56 -9.69 -5.57
N LEU A 20 6.94 -8.53 -5.85
CA LEU A 20 7.65 -7.32 -6.22
C LEU A 20 8.56 -6.79 -5.11
N VAL A 21 8.11 -6.83 -3.84
CA VAL A 21 8.93 -6.49 -2.68
C VAL A 21 10.14 -7.44 -2.59
N SER A 22 9.93 -8.74 -2.77
CA SER A 22 11.04 -9.70 -2.79
C SER A 22 12.08 -9.38 -3.85
N LEU A 23 11.63 -9.06 -5.08
CA LEU A 23 12.52 -8.67 -6.16
C LEU A 23 13.21 -7.34 -5.88
N ALA A 24 12.52 -6.40 -5.25
CA ALA A 24 13.08 -5.09 -4.93
C ALA A 24 14.19 -5.18 -3.88
N ILE A 25 14.00 -5.96 -2.83
CA ILE A 25 15.05 -6.21 -1.83
C ILE A 25 16.27 -6.90 -2.44
N ALA A 26 16.05 -7.85 -3.35
CA ALA A 26 17.13 -8.60 -4.00
C ALA A 26 17.96 -7.77 -4.99
N ARG A 27 17.36 -6.73 -5.61
CA ARG A 27 17.95 -5.99 -6.73
C ARG A 27 18.24 -4.53 -6.42
N GLY A 28 17.57 -3.95 -5.43
CA GLY A 28 17.70 -2.55 -5.04
C GLY A 28 19.03 -2.27 -4.35
N GLY A 29 19.57 -1.08 -4.62
CA GLY A 29 20.76 -0.53 -3.97
C GLY A 29 20.44 0.62 -3.04
N ASP A 30 21.47 1.28 -2.52
CA ASP A 30 21.36 2.31 -1.49
C ASP A 30 20.50 3.52 -1.91
N GLU A 31 20.56 3.94 -3.19
CA GLU A 31 19.71 5.03 -3.69
C GLU A 31 18.22 4.69 -3.64
N TRP A 32 17.87 3.42 -3.85
CA TRP A 32 16.49 2.94 -3.73
C TRP A 32 16.04 2.91 -2.26
N GLU A 33 16.89 2.42 -1.35
CA GLU A 33 16.59 2.44 0.09
C GLU A 33 16.39 3.88 0.60
N ALA A 34 17.21 4.83 0.13
CA ALA A 34 17.07 6.24 0.46
C ALA A 34 15.74 6.83 -0.03
N ASP A 35 15.29 6.49 -1.25
CA ASP A 35 13.98 6.92 -1.75
C ASP A 35 12.83 6.31 -0.94
N VAL A 36 12.91 5.02 -0.61
CA VAL A 36 11.93 4.34 0.27
C VAL A 36 11.80 5.09 1.60
N LEU A 37 12.93 5.39 2.25
CA LEU A 37 12.97 6.13 3.51
C LEU A 37 12.36 7.53 3.36
N ALA A 38 12.70 8.24 2.27
CA ALA A 38 12.16 9.57 2.01
C ALA A 38 10.63 9.54 1.82
N LYS A 39 10.08 8.60 1.04
CA LYS A 39 8.62 8.49 0.85
C LYS A 39 7.91 8.06 2.12
N ALA A 40 8.48 7.13 2.90
CA ALA A 40 7.95 6.74 4.20
C ALA A 40 7.88 7.93 5.16
N HIS A 41 8.93 8.75 5.23
CA HIS A 41 8.94 9.96 6.04
C HIS A 41 7.89 10.98 5.62
N LEU A 42 7.74 11.22 4.31
CA LEU A 42 6.75 12.17 3.79
C LEU A 42 5.31 11.72 4.07
N LEU A 43 5.03 10.41 3.99
CA LEU A 43 3.72 9.84 4.34
C LEU A 43 3.46 9.95 5.85
N SER A 44 4.43 9.53 6.67
CA SER A 44 4.38 9.61 8.14
C SER A 44 4.09 11.03 8.65
N LYS A 45 4.71 12.06 8.05
CA LYS A 45 4.42 13.46 8.40
C LYS A 45 2.98 13.87 8.14
N LEU A 46 2.36 13.31 7.10
CA LEU A 46 0.97 13.60 6.79
C LEU A 46 0.05 12.87 7.76
N GLU A 47 0.30 11.59 8.04
CA GLU A 47 -0.48 10.77 8.99
C GLU A 47 -0.54 11.36 10.40
N ALA A 48 0.45 12.20 10.78
CA ALA A 48 0.47 12.93 12.05
C ALA A 48 -0.41 14.20 12.09
N CYS A 49 -1.06 14.58 10.99
CA CYS A 49 -1.98 15.73 10.93
C CYS A 49 -3.43 15.32 11.20
N ASP A 50 -4.26 16.30 11.58
CA ASP A 50 -5.71 16.07 11.78
C ASP A 50 -6.39 15.58 10.50
N ALA A 51 -7.18 14.51 10.65
CA ALA A 51 -7.97 13.93 9.58
C ALA A 51 -8.96 14.97 8.99
N SER A 52 -8.95 15.11 7.66
CA SER A 52 -9.86 16.02 6.95
C SER A 52 -10.12 15.53 5.53
N GLU A 53 -11.20 16.00 4.88
CA GLU A 53 -11.45 15.66 3.48
C GLU A 53 -10.33 16.15 2.55
N LYS A 54 -9.69 17.28 2.87
CA LYS A 54 -8.54 17.80 2.11
C LYS A 54 -7.30 16.90 2.22
N MET A 55 -7.22 16.07 3.26
CA MET A 55 -6.14 15.13 3.47
C MET A 55 -6.26 13.90 2.57
N LEU A 56 -7.47 13.55 2.10
CA LEU A 56 -7.71 12.32 1.35
C LEU A 56 -6.84 12.22 0.10
N ASP A 57 -6.86 13.26 -0.74
CA ASP A 57 -6.14 13.27 -2.01
C ASP A 57 -4.62 13.27 -1.80
N GLU A 58 -4.15 14.10 -0.86
CA GLU A 58 -2.72 14.19 -0.52
C GLU A 58 -2.21 12.88 0.11
N TRP A 59 -3.03 12.24 0.94
CA TRP A 59 -2.68 10.96 1.54
C TRP A 59 -2.62 9.86 0.51
N ASP A 60 -3.61 9.75 -0.38
CA ASP A 60 -3.58 8.74 -1.45
C ASP A 60 -2.37 8.93 -2.37
N LEU A 61 -2.03 10.17 -2.71
CA LEU A 61 -0.83 10.49 -3.50
C LEU A 61 0.46 10.02 -2.80
N ARG A 62 0.65 10.36 -1.52
CA ARG A 62 1.86 9.96 -0.77
C ARG A 62 1.91 8.48 -0.49
N HIS A 63 0.77 7.86 -0.20
CA HIS A 63 0.64 6.43 0.01
C HIS A 63 0.98 5.65 -1.27
N GLN A 64 0.48 6.08 -2.42
CA GLN A 64 0.86 5.50 -3.71
C GLN A 64 2.35 5.67 -4.00
N ALA A 65 2.91 6.86 -3.72
CA ALA A 65 4.34 7.13 -3.90
C ALA A 65 5.20 6.23 -3.02
N PHE A 66 4.80 6.02 -1.75
CA PHE A 66 5.47 5.12 -0.81
C PHE A 66 5.51 3.67 -1.31
N HIS A 67 4.35 3.08 -1.63
CA HIS A 67 4.31 1.70 -2.14
C HIS A 67 5.06 1.55 -3.47
N THR A 68 4.99 2.57 -4.34
CA THR A 68 5.73 2.57 -5.61
C THR A 68 7.23 2.60 -5.39
N ALA A 69 7.73 3.41 -4.46
CA ALA A 69 9.15 3.45 -4.11
C ALA A 69 9.65 2.09 -3.61
N ILE A 70 8.87 1.40 -2.76
CA ILE A 70 9.24 0.06 -2.28
C ILE A 70 9.46 -0.90 -3.45
N VAL A 71 8.50 -1.00 -4.38
CA VAL A 71 8.61 -1.99 -5.46
C VAL A 71 9.49 -1.54 -6.63
N ALA A 72 9.85 -0.26 -6.73
CA ALA A 72 10.67 0.27 -7.82
C ALA A 72 12.04 -0.43 -7.90
N GLY A 73 12.58 -0.87 -6.76
CA GLY A 73 13.82 -1.64 -6.69
C GLY A 73 13.79 -2.95 -7.47
N CYS A 74 12.61 -3.47 -7.86
CA CYS A 74 12.50 -4.73 -8.59
C CYS A 74 13.17 -4.68 -9.98
N GLY A 75 13.42 -3.47 -10.52
CA GLY A 75 14.13 -3.26 -11.77
C GLY A 75 13.42 -3.83 -13.01
N SER A 76 12.12 -4.10 -12.94
CA SER A 76 11.35 -4.69 -14.04
C SER A 76 10.23 -3.78 -14.49
N HIS A 77 10.43 -3.12 -15.64
CA HIS A 77 9.45 -2.22 -16.23
C HIS A 77 8.09 -2.90 -16.46
N TYR A 78 8.08 -4.12 -17.01
CA TYR A 78 6.83 -4.83 -17.30
C TYR A 78 6.08 -5.26 -16.03
N LEU A 79 6.79 -5.69 -14.98
CA LEU A 79 6.10 -6.04 -13.73
C LEU A 79 5.44 -4.80 -13.09
N LEU A 80 6.09 -3.64 -13.18
CA LEU A 80 5.52 -2.38 -12.70
C LEU A 80 4.30 -1.95 -13.52
N GLN A 81 4.29 -2.15 -14.85
CA GLN A 81 3.09 -1.92 -15.66
C GLN A 81 1.92 -2.84 -15.26
N MET A 82 2.20 -4.12 -14.97
CA MET A 82 1.16 -5.06 -14.54
C MET A 82 0.60 -4.69 -13.16
N ARG A 83 1.46 -4.23 -12.25
CA ARG A 83 1.04 -3.68 -10.95
C ARG A 83 0.12 -2.48 -11.12
N GLU A 84 0.47 -1.55 -12.00
CA GLU A 84 -0.35 -0.35 -12.29
C GLU A 84 -1.74 -0.74 -12.80
N ARG A 85 -1.84 -1.70 -13.73
CA ARG A 85 -3.13 -2.20 -14.21
C ARG A 85 -4.01 -2.75 -13.08
N LEU A 86 -3.44 -3.53 -12.16
CA LEU A 86 -4.21 -4.05 -11.02
C LEU A 86 -4.63 -2.93 -10.05
N PHE A 87 -3.78 -1.93 -9.87
CA PHE A 87 -4.10 -0.75 -9.07
C PHE A 87 -5.29 0.02 -9.66
N ASP A 88 -5.33 0.21 -10.98
CA ASP A 88 -6.44 0.86 -11.68
C ASP A 88 -7.75 0.09 -11.57
N LEU A 89 -7.69 -1.24 -11.71
CA LEU A 89 -8.88 -2.09 -11.50
C LEU A 89 -9.44 -1.95 -10.08
N ALA A 90 -8.56 -1.79 -9.09
CA ALA A 90 -8.93 -1.59 -7.70
C ALA A 90 -9.42 -0.17 -7.35
N ALA A 91 -9.34 0.81 -8.28
CA ALA A 91 -9.57 2.22 -7.97
C ALA A 91 -10.92 2.50 -7.30
N ARG A 92 -12.00 1.89 -7.81
CA ARG A 92 -13.37 2.05 -7.26
C ARG A 92 -13.51 1.53 -5.83
N TYR A 93 -12.81 0.44 -5.50
CA TYR A 93 -12.82 -0.17 -4.18
C TYR A 93 -11.90 0.60 -3.22
N ARG A 94 -10.73 1.02 -3.71
CA ARG A 94 -9.79 1.90 -3.00
C ARG A 94 -10.46 3.20 -2.58
N PHE A 95 -11.30 3.81 -3.43
CA PHE A 95 -12.02 5.02 -3.08
C PHE A 95 -12.91 4.86 -1.83
N ILE A 96 -13.61 3.72 -1.70
CA ILE A 96 -14.43 3.41 -0.52
C ILE A 96 -13.53 3.26 0.71
N TRP A 97 -12.47 2.46 0.60
CA TRP A 97 -11.52 2.23 1.67
C TRP A 97 -10.85 3.53 2.15
N LEU A 98 -10.43 4.39 1.23
CA LEU A 98 -9.75 5.65 1.51
C LEU A 98 -10.61 6.54 2.41
N ARG A 99 -11.89 6.72 2.06
CA ARG A 99 -12.82 7.53 2.86
C ARG A 99 -13.09 6.96 4.24
N ARG A 100 -13.14 5.63 4.39
CA ARG A 100 -13.35 4.98 5.71
C ARG A 100 -12.11 5.06 6.59
N THR A 101 -10.94 4.90 5.99
CA THR A 101 -9.67 4.77 6.70
C THR A 101 -9.10 6.14 7.08
N VAL A 102 -8.96 7.04 6.12
CA VAL A 102 -8.29 8.35 6.35
C VAL A 102 -9.15 9.29 7.19
N LEU A 103 -10.48 9.12 7.20
CA LEU A 103 -11.37 9.89 8.07
C LEU A 103 -11.56 9.26 9.47
N SER A 104 -10.86 8.16 9.76
CA SER A 104 -10.88 7.49 11.06
C SER A 104 -9.49 7.57 11.69
N VAL A 105 -9.37 8.24 12.83
CA VAL A 105 -8.09 8.41 13.53
C VAL A 105 -7.47 7.05 13.87
N GLU A 106 -8.24 6.15 14.46
CA GLU A 106 -7.79 4.81 14.85
C GLU A 106 -7.27 3.99 13.65
N MET A 107 -7.99 4.03 12.52
CA MET A 107 -7.59 3.27 11.33
C MET A 107 -6.38 3.89 10.63
N LEU A 108 -6.25 5.22 10.69
CA LEU A 108 -5.08 5.92 10.17
C LEU A 108 -3.83 5.63 10.99
N GLU A 109 -3.95 5.56 12.33
CA GLU A 109 -2.88 5.13 13.23
C GLU A 109 -2.46 3.68 12.97
N ASP A 110 -3.40 2.75 12.81
CA ASP A 110 -3.09 1.36 12.43
C ASP A 110 -2.34 1.30 11.08
N LYS A 111 -2.72 2.14 10.10
CA LYS A 111 -1.99 2.22 8.83
C LYS A 111 -0.58 2.75 8.99
N HIS A 112 -0.41 3.77 9.82
CA HIS A 112 0.90 4.32 10.14
C HIS A 112 1.85 3.25 10.69
N ASP A 113 1.39 2.46 11.68
CA ASP A 113 2.19 1.40 12.30
C ASP A 113 2.55 0.27 11.30
N GLN A 114 1.61 -0.07 10.41
CA GLN A 114 1.85 -1.02 9.32
C GLN A 114 2.93 -0.50 8.36
N HIS A 115 2.86 0.79 7.97
CA HIS A 115 3.85 1.40 7.08
C HIS A 115 5.24 1.47 7.72
N GLN A 116 5.34 1.81 9.01
CA GLN A 116 6.60 1.81 9.74
C GLN A 116 7.20 0.40 9.82
N THR A 117 6.39 -0.59 10.18
CA THR A 117 6.84 -1.98 10.31
C THR A 117 7.30 -2.56 8.97
N LEU A 118 6.57 -2.28 7.88
CA LEU A 118 6.94 -2.68 6.53
C LEU A 118 8.25 -2.00 6.10
N THR A 119 8.39 -0.69 6.32
CA THR A 119 9.61 0.06 5.99
C THR A 119 10.82 -0.53 6.69
N ALA A 120 10.70 -0.82 7.99
CA ALA A 120 11.77 -1.43 8.77
C ALA A 120 12.18 -2.80 8.21
N ALA A 121 11.23 -3.64 7.81
CA ALA A 121 11.52 -4.95 7.22
C ALA A 121 12.21 -4.83 5.84
N VAL A 122 11.77 -3.89 5.01
CA VAL A 122 12.39 -3.61 3.70
C VAL A 122 13.83 -3.14 3.86
N LEU A 123 14.09 -2.17 4.74
CA LEU A 123 15.43 -1.63 4.98
C LEU A 123 16.35 -2.64 5.70
N ALA A 124 15.80 -3.54 6.49
CA ALA A 124 16.55 -4.67 7.06
C ALA A 124 16.83 -5.78 6.02
N ARG A 125 16.34 -5.63 4.79
CA ARG A 125 16.37 -6.66 3.72
C ARG A 125 15.79 -8.01 4.14
N ASP A 126 14.87 -8.01 5.10
CA ASP A 126 14.16 -9.20 5.54
C ASP A 126 13.07 -9.56 4.52
N THR A 127 13.50 -10.25 3.46
CA THR A 127 12.68 -10.57 2.28
C THR A 127 11.40 -11.31 2.66
N ALA A 128 11.51 -12.33 3.52
CA ALA A 128 10.38 -13.15 3.92
C ALA A 128 9.35 -12.32 4.70
N ARG A 129 9.82 -11.55 5.69
CA ARG A 129 8.95 -10.72 6.51
C ARG A 129 8.32 -9.58 5.72
N ALA A 130 9.09 -8.86 4.91
CA ALA A 130 8.60 -7.73 4.13
C ALA A 130 7.53 -8.17 3.11
N SER A 131 7.71 -9.33 2.48
CA SER A 131 6.76 -9.86 1.51
C SER A 131 5.44 -10.25 2.17
N GLU A 132 5.50 -10.91 3.35
CA GLU A 132 4.29 -11.26 4.09
C GLU A 132 3.57 -10.02 4.64
N LEU A 133 4.31 -9.05 5.19
CA LEU A 133 3.73 -7.78 5.65
C LEU A 133 3.03 -7.04 4.51
N MET A 134 3.65 -6.95 3.33
CA MET A 134 3.03 -6.33 2.15
C MET A 134 1.76 -7.07 1.74
N ARG A 135 1.81 -8.41 1.65
CA ARG A 135 0.65 -9.22 1.29
C ARG A 135 -0.52 -8.99 2.26
N GLN A 136 -0.25 -9.07 3.56
CA GLN A 136 -1.26 -8.85 4.60
C GLN A 136 -1.83 -7.43 4.53
N HIS A 137 -0.95 -6.42 4.44
CA HIS A 137 -1.35 -5.02 4.34
C HIS A 137 -2.31 -4.79 3.18
N LEU A 138 -2.03 -5.37 2.01
CA LEU A 138 -2.89 -5.27 0.82
C LEU A 138 -4.27 -5.92 1.02
N LEU A 139 -4.42 -6.91 1.91
CA LEU A 139 -5.70 -7.59 2.16
C LEU A 139 -6.55 -6.90 3.24
N THR A 140 -5.95 -6.10 4.13
CA THR A 140 -6.69 -5.37 5.18
C THR A 140 -7.85 -4.48 4.68
N PRO A 141 -7.84 -3.90 3.46
CA PRO A 141 -8.98 -3.12 2.97
C PRO A 141 -10.25 -3.93 2.73
N ILE A 142 -10.14 -5.24 2.44
CA ILE A 142 -11.25 -6.10 2.03
C ILE A 142 -12.43 -6.04 3.04
N PRO A 143 -12.24 -6.33 4.34
CA PRO A 143 -13.35 -6.31 5.30
C PRO A 143 -13.99 -4.93 5.43
N ILE A 144 -13.21 -3.85 5.35
CA ILE A 144 -13.70 -2.46 5.43
C ILE A 144 -14.61 -2.16 4.22
N ILE A 145 -14.19 -2.59 3.03
CA ILE A 145 -14.95 -2.40 1.79
C ILE A 145 -16.22 -3.25 1.80
N GLN A 146 -16.15 -4.52 2.22
CA GLN A 146 -17.31 -5.40 2.33
C GLN A 146 -18.38 -4.82 3.25
N GLN A 147 -17.98 -4.35 4.44
CA GLN A 147 -18.90 -3.71 5.39
C GLN A 147 -19.55 -2.46 4.78
N ALA A 148 -18.78 -1.63 4.07
CA ALA A 148 -19.30 -0.44 3.40
C ALA A 148 -20.25 -0.77 2.24
N MET A 149 -20.03 -1.89 1.53
CA MET A 149 -20.90 -2.36 0.45
C MET A 149 -22.20 -2.98 0.97
N ALA A 150 -22.19 -3.61 2.15
CA ALA A 150 -23.37 -4.24 2.77
C ALA A 150 -24.30 -3.24 3.48
N GLY A 151 -23.78 -2.06 3.84
CA GLY A 151 -24.51 -1.00 4.54
C GLY A 151 -25.27 -0.01 3.65
N ASN A 152 -25.42 -0.29 2.35
CA ASN A 152 -26.19 0.49 1.38
C ASN A 152 -27.40 -0.29 0.87
#